data_AF-A0A9E2E877-F1
#
_entry.id   AF-A0A9E2E877-F1
#
_cell.length_a   1.000
_cell.length_b   1.000
_cell.length_c   1.000
_cell.angle_alpha   90.00
_cell.angle_beta   90.00
_cell.angle_gamma   90.00
#
_symmetry.space_group_name_H-M   'P 1'
#
loop_
_entity.id
_entity.type
_entity.pdbx_description
1 polymer ?
#
loop_
_entity_poly.entity_id
_entity_poly.type
_entity_poly.pdbx_seq_one_letter_code
_entity_poly.pdbx_strand_id
1 'polypeptide(L)'
;MEILYLVLAMIVVGLIIGYIAGLIWKDDFNNYPTAIIAAVITGLLDWFVIPMIVSSETLKWIGVALEPPLVALGVLWLIRYSKNRQ
;
A
#
# COMPACT_ATOMS: atom_id res chain seq x y z
N MET A 1 7.21 -19.76 -4.41
CA MET A 1 7.00 -19.04 -5.68
C MET A 1 5.86 -18.04 -5.56
N GLU A 2 4.67 -18.42 -5.09
CA GLU A 2 3.53 -17.50 -4.91
C GLU A 2 3.84 -16.27 -4.05
N ILE A 3 4.38 -16.45 -2.84
CA ILE A 3 4.73 -15.32 -1.96
C ILE A 3 5.74 -14.37 -2.61
N LEU A 4 6.68 -14.91 -3.41
CA LEU A 4 7.65 -14.07 -4.12
C LEU A 4 6.96 -13.18 -5.17
N TYR A 5 5.99 -13.73 -5.90
CA TYR A 5 5.18 -12.98 -6.85
C TYR A 5 4.28 -11.94 -6.17
N LEU A 6 3.73 -12.27 -5.00
CA LEU A 6 2.97 -11.32 -4.21
C LEU A 6 3.84 -10.14 -3.76
N VAL A 7 5.04 -10.42 -3.22
CA VAL A 7 5.97 -9.36 -2.82
C VAL A 7 6.37 -8.50 -4.01
N LEU A 8 6.68 -9.11 -5.17
CA LEU A 8 6.96 -8.36 -6.40
C LEU A 8 5.78 -7.49 -6.83
N ALA A 9 4.56 -8.01 -6.78
CA ALA A 9 3.35 -7.25 -7.09
C ALA A 9 3.19 -6.06 -6.13
N MET A 10 3.41 -6.26 -4.82
CA MET A 10 3.32 -5.19 -3.83
C MET A 10 4.41 -4.13 -3.99
N ILE A 11 5.61 -4.51 -4.43
CA ILE A 11 6.66 -3.54 -4.80
C ILE A 11 6.17 -2.66 -5.96
N VAL A 12 5.60 -3.26 -7.00
CA VAL A 12 5.05 -2.52 -8.15
C VAL A 12 3.91 -1.60 -7.70
N VAL A 13 3.00 -2.08 -6.85
CA VAL A 13 1.92 -1.27 -6.27
C VAL A 13 2.49 -0.09 -5.48
N GLY A 14 3.48 -0.33 -4.61
CA GLY A 14 4.13 0.71 -3.82
C GLY A 14 4.82 1.76 -4.68
N LEU A 15 5.44 1.37 -5.79
CA LEU A 15 6.03 2.29 -6.76
C LEU A 15 4.98 3.15 -7.46
N ILE A 16 3.90 2.54 -7.95
CA ILE A 16 2.77 3.24 -8.58
C ILE A 16 2.18 4.26 -7.60
N ILE A 17 1.95 3.84 -6.36
CA ILE A 17 1.33 4.66 -5.33
C ILE A 17 2.26 5.77 -4.84
N GLY A 18 3.56 5.49 -4.67
CA GLY A 18 4.55 6.53 -4.39
C GLY A 18 4.60 7.60 -5.48
N TYR A 19 4.44 7.21 -6.74
CA TYR A 19 4.39 8.15 -7.86
C TYR A 19 3.09 8.98 -7.85
N ILE A 20 1.94 8.32 -7.66
CA ILE A 20 0.64 9.00 -7.55
C ILE A 20 0.63 9.97 -6.36
N ALA A 21 1.19 9.58 -5.22
CA ALA A 21 1.34 10.46 -4.06
C ALA A 21 2.17 11.70 -4.39
N GLY A 22 3.28 11.54 -5.11
CA GLY A 22 4.10 12.67 -5.59
C GLY A 22 3.32 13.63 -6.50
N LEU A 23 2.46 13.10 -7.38
CA LEU A 23 1.57 13.91 -8.22
C LEU A 23 0.48 14.64 -7.43
N ILE A 24 -0.19 13.95 -6.51
CA ILE A 24 -1.27 14.50 -5.69
C ILE A 24 -0.74 15.62 -4.80
N TRP A 25 0.41 15.37 -4.16
CA TRP A 25 0.87 16.25 -3.10
C TRP A 25 1.95 17.24 -3.50
N LYS A 26 2.51 17.16 -4.72
CA LYS A 26 3.56 18.04 -5.30
C LYS A 26 4.69 18.33 -4.29
N ASP A 27 5.88 17.77 -4.53
CA ASP A 27 7.14 17.93 -3.75
C ASP A 27 7.54 16.78 -2.79
N ASP A 28 6.89 15.61 -2.85
CA ASP A 28 7.21 14.46 -1.96
C ASP A 28 7.62 13.18 -2.71
N PHE A 29 8.32 13.33 -3.85
CA PHE A 29 8.86 12.21 -4.64
C PHE A 29 9.93 11.39 -3.91
N ASN A 30 10.35 11.74 -2.69
CA ASN A 30 11.39 10.99 -1.99
C ASN A 30 10.87 9.84 -1.11
N ASN A 31 9.56 9.66 -1.01
CA ASN A 31 8.95 8.71 -0.08
C ASN A 31 8.59 7.35 -0.69
N TYR A 32 9.15 7.00 -1.86
CA TYR A 32 8.95 5.69 -2.51
C TYR A 32 9.30 4.50 -1.62
N PRO A 33 10.41 4.48 -0.86
CA PRO A 33 10.71 3.34 0.02
C PRO A 33 9.61 3.12 1.05
N THR A 34 9.08 4.19 1.62
CA THR A 34 7.99 4.13 2.60
C THR A 34 6.71 3.59 1.97
N ALA A 35 6.38 4.03 0.75
CA ALA A 35 5.21 3.53 0.02
C ALA A 35 5.32 2.03 -0.28
N ILE A 36 6.51 1.57 -0.68
CA ILE A 36 6.80 0.15 -0.94
C ILE A 36 6.69 -0.66 0.34
N ILE A 37 7.31 -0.22 1.43
CA ILE A 37 7.27 -0.93 2.72
C ILE A 37 5.83 -1.03 3.22
N ALA A 38 5.06 0.06 3.16
CA ALA A 38 3.66 0.06 3.55
C ALA A 38 2.84 -0.92 2.70
N ALA A 39 2.96 -0.87 1.37
CA ALA A 39 2.25 -1.77 0.47
C ALA A 39 2.64 -3.25 0.67
N VAL A 40 3.92 -3.54 0.88
CA VAL A 40 4.39 -4.92 1.11
C VAL A 40 3.90 -5.46 2.45
N ILE A 41 3.99 -4.70 3.53
CA ILE A 41 3.52 -5.13 4.85
C ILE A 41 2.01 -5.35 4.82
N THR A 42 1.24 -4.39 4.30
CA THR A 42 -0.22 -4.51 4.19
C THR A 42 -0.62 -5.66 3.28
N GLY A 43 -0.05 -5.77 2.08
CA GLY A 43 -0.38 -6.87 1.17
C GLY A 43 -0.04 -8.26 1.71
N LEU A 44 1.02 -8.38 2.51
CA LEU A 44 1.31 -9.62 3.22
C LEU A 44 0.28 -9.89 4.32
N LEU A 45 -0.07 -8.88 5.13
CA LEU A 45 -1.12 -9.01 6.14
C LEU A 45 -2.44 -9.43 5.50
N ASP A 46 -2.85 -8.77 4.43
CA ASP A 46 -4.12 -9.01 3.76
C ASP A 46 -4.21 -10.42 3.20
N TRP A 47 -3.11 -10.92 2.62
CA TRP A 47 -3.03 -12.28 2.11
C TRP A 47 -3.31 -13.34 3.18
N PHE A 48 -2.94 -13.09 4.43
CA PHE A 48 -3.18 -14.02 5.53
C PHE A 48 -4.46 -13.72 6.32
N VAL A 49 -4.77 -12.44 6.54
CA VAL A 49 -5.81 -11.97 7.45
C VAL A 49 -7.18 -11.92 6.76
N ILE A 50 -7.26 -11.41 5.53
CA ILE A 50 -8.56 -11.26 4.83
C ILE A 50 -9.26 -12.61 4.60
N PRO A 51 -8.56 -13.70 4.22
CA PRO A 51 -9.19 -15.01 4.11
C PRO A 51 -9.79 -15.55 5.43
N MET A 52 -9.29 -15.08 6.59
CA MET A 52 -9.77 -15.48 7.91
C MET A 52 -11.00 -14.68 8.36
N ILE A 53 -11.13 -13.43 7.92
CA ILE A 53 -12.21 -12.52 8.37
C ILE A 53 -13.38 -12.51 7.38
N VAL A 54 -13.09 -12.54 6.08
CA VAL A 54 -14.10 -12.38 5.02
C VAL A 54 -14.45 -13.74 4.46
N SER A 55 -15.74 -14.06 4.36
CA SER A 55 -16.21 -15.33 3.78
C SER A 55 -16.42 -15.27 2.27
N SER A 56 -16.80 -14.11 1.74
CA SER A 56 -17.08 -13.90 0.31
C SER A 56 -15.81 -13.79 -0.52
N GLU A 57 -15.69 -14.61 -1.57
CA GLU A 57 -14.54 -14.66 -2.45
C GLU A 57 -14.32 -13.33 -3.20
N THR A 58 -15.39 -12.72 -3.71
CA THR A 58 -15.30 -11.42 -4.38
C THR A 58 -14.79 -10.32 -3.45
N LEU A 59 -15.26 -10.29 -2.20
CA LEU A 59 -14.83 -9.29 -1.22
C LEU A 59 -13.39 -9.51 -0.78
N LYS A 60 -12.91 -10.77 -0.72
CA LYS A 60 -11.50 -11.07 -0.44
C LYS A 60 -10.57 -10.42 -1.46
N TRP A 61 -10.83 -10.65 -2.75
CA TRP A 61 -9.99 -10.10 -3.82
C TRP A 61 -10.02 -8.58 -3.88
N ILE A 62 -11.18 -7.96 -3.59
CA ILE A 62 -11.30 -6.50 -3.51
C ILE A 62 -10.45 -5.96 -2.35
N GLY A 63 -10.54 -6.57 -1.16
CA GLY A 63 -9.77 -6.16 0.01
C GLY A 63 -8.26 -6.25 -0.26
N VAL A 64 -7.78 -7.42 -0.69
CA VAL A 64 -6.35 -7.66 -0.99
C VAL A 64 -5.81 -6.71 -2.06
N ALA A 65 -6.65 -6.29 -3.02
CA ALA A 65 -6.22 -5.39 -4.09
C ALA A 65 -6.23 -3.91 -3.70
N LEU A 66 -7.17 -3.48 -2.84
CA LEU A 66 -7.38 -2.06 -2.55
C LEU A 66 -6.75 -1.61 -1.23
N GLU A 67 -6.64 -2.48 -0.23
CA GLU A 67 -6.07 -2.12 1.07
C GLU A 67 -4.59 -1.69 0.97
N PRO A 68 -3.68 -2.42 0.27
CA PRO A 68 -2.27 -2.02 0.22
C PRO A 68 -2.03 -0.65 -0.43
N PRO A 69 -2.68 -0.31 -1.58
CA PRO A 69 -2.62 1.03 -2.14
C PRO A 69 -3.14 2.13 -1.20
N LEU A 70 -4.28 1.89 -0.56
CA LEU A 70 -4.93 2.88 0.30
C LEU A 70 -4.11 3.13 1.57
N VAL A 71 -3.57 2.08 2.18
CA VAL A 71 -2.70 2.21 3.35
C VAL A 71 -1.40 2.91 2.97
N ALA A 72 -0.78 2.56 1.84
CA ALA A 72 0.42 3.26 1.37
C ALA A 72 0.16 4.76 1.14
N LEU A 73 -0.94 5.14 0.49
CA LEU A 73 -1.34 6.55 0.36
C LEU A 73 -1.60 7.21 1.72
N GLY A 74 -2.30 6.52 2.62
CA GLY A 74 -2.62 7.03 3.95
C GLY A 74 -1.38 7.29 4.80
N VAL A 75 -0.39 6.40 4.75
CA VAL A 75 0.90 6.57 5.43
C VAL A 75 1.67 7.77 4.89
N LEU A 76 1.74 7.91 3.56
CA LEU A 76 2.39 9.07 2.94
C LEU A 76 1.69 10.38 3.30
N TRP A 77 0.36 10.38 3.32
CA TRP A 77 -0.43 11.52 3.76
C TRP A 77 -0.16 11.87 5.23
N LEU A 78 -0.09 10.87 6.12
CA LEU A 78 0.20 11.07 7.55
C LEU A 78 1.57 11.72 7.77
N ILE A 79 2.60 11.27 7.06
CA ILE A 79 3.95 11.85 7.13
C ILE A 79 3.92 13.32 6.74
N ARG A 80 3.26 13.65 5.63
CA ARG A 80 3.11 15.03 5.17
C ARG A 80 2.33 15.88 6.17
N TYR A 81 1.21 15.35 6.66
CA TYR A 81 0.37 16.03 7.63
C TYR A 81 1.16 16.38 8.89
N SER A 82 2.00 15.47 9.37
CA SER A 82 2.90 15.72 10.49
C SER A 82 3.94 16.79 10.17
N LYS A 83 4.55 16.75 8.98
CA LYS A 83 5.56 17.74 8.56
C LYS A 83 4.99 19.15 8.44
N ASN A 84 3.74 19.29 7.97
CA ASN A 84 3.07 20.60 7.83
C ASN A 84 2.65 21.23 9.17
N ARG A 85 2.72 20.49 10.28
CA ARG A 85 2.33 20.95 11.63
C ARG A 85 3.51 21.20 12.56
N GLN A 86 4.74 20.99 12.09
CA GLN A 86 5.99 21.36 12.78
C GLN A 86 6.48 22.70 12.24
#